data_AF-A0A7C2N642-F1
#
_entry.id   AF-A0A7C2N642-F1
#
_cell.length_a   1.000
_cell.length_b   1.000
_cell.length_c   1.000
_cell.angle_alpha   90.00
_cell.angle_beta   90.00
_cell.angle_gamma   90.00
#
_symmetry.space_group_name_H-M   'P 1'
#
loop_
_entity.id
_entity.type
_entity.pdbx_description
1 polymer ?
#
loop_
_entity_poly.entity_id
_entity_poly.type
_entity_poly.pdbx_seq_one_letter_code
_entity_poly.pdbx_strand_id
1 'polypeptide(L)' 'KGLDEGLPLPFSCQRGSCGTCKLRVKGKFHQGQVEGITPEEIASGYALICMAEPRGDMEVEV' A
#
# COMPACT_ATOMS: atom_id res chain seq x y z
N LYS A 1 -3.31 12.40 -4.69
CA LYS A 1 -3.82 11.03 -4.41
C LYS A 1 -3.16 10.13 -5.46
N GLY A 2 -2.45 9.06 -5.09
CA GLY A 2 -1.63 8.26 -6.02
C GLY A 2 -2.39 7.51 -7.14
N LEU A 3 -3.72 7.60 -7.16
CA LEU A 3 -4.59 7.03 -8.20
C LEU A 3 -4.68 7.91 -9.47
N ASP A 4 -4.30 9.19 -9.40
CA ASP A 4 -4.44 10.12 -10.53
C ASP A 4 -3.36 9.95 -11.62
N GLU A 5 -2.28 9.19 -11.35
CA GLU A 5 -1.18 8.98 -12.32
C GLU A 5 -1.30 7.72 -13.19
N GLY A 6 -2.43 7.00 -13.15
CA GLY A 6 -2.66 5.89 -14.08
C GLY A 6 -1.72 4.69 -13.88
N LEU A 7 -1.11 4.54 -12.69
CA LEU A 7 -0.34 3.35 -12.35
C LEU A 7 -1.28 2.14 -12.34
N PRO A 8 -1.01 1.08 -13.14
CA PRO A 8 -1.81 -0.14 -13.18
C PRO A 8 -1.52 -0.98 -11.94
N LEU A 9 -2.04 -0.52 -10.81
CA LEU A 9 -1.88 -1.19 -9.53
C LEU A 9 -2.89 -2.33 -9.42
N PRO A 10 -2.50 -3.54 -8.99
CA PRO A 10 -3.43 -4.64 -8.84
C PRO A 10 -4.34 -4.37 -7.64
N PHE A 11 -5.58 -3.95 -7.87
CA PHE A 11 -6.58 -3.79 -6.83
C PHE A 11 -7.80 -4.68 -7.06
N SER A 12 -8.34 -5.23 -5.98
CA SER A 12 -9.58 -6.03 -5.99
C SER A 12 -10.63 -5.42 -5.06
N CYS A 13 -10.41 -5.45 -3.74
CA CYS A 13 -11.42 -4.98 -2.79
C CYS A 13 -11.42 -3.46 -2.52
N GLN A 14 -10.29 -2.78 -2.74
CA GLN A 14 -10.06 -1.37 -2.38
C GLN A 14 -10.41 -0.99 -0.93
N ARG A 15 -10.44 -1.97 -0.02
CA ARG A 15 -10.86 -1.82 1.37
C ARG A 15 -9.83 -2.34 2.38
N GLY A 16 -8.68 -2.81 1.91
CA GLY A 16 -7.62 -3.32 2.77
C GLY A 16 -7.82 -4.73 3.31
N SER A 17 -8.68 -5.56 2.70
CA SER A 17 -8.91 -6.95 3.14
C SER A 17 -8.35 -8.03 2.21
N CYS A 18 -8.22 -7.76 0.90
CA CYS A 18 -7.87 -8.80 -0.08
C CYS A 18 -6.36 -9.01 -0.28
N GLY A 19 -5.50 -8.08 0.17
CA GLY A 19 -4.05 -8.17 -0.03
C GLY A 19 -3.55 -8.02 -1.47
N THR A 20 -4.44 -7.92 -2.47
CA THR A 20 -4.07 -7.79 -3.90
C THR A 20 -3.23 -6.54 -4.16
N CYS A 21 -3.52 -5.45 -3.44
CA CYS A 21 -2.84 -4.16 -3.58
C CYS A 21 -1.56 -4.07 -2.71
N LYS A 22 -1.00 -5.22 -2.29
CA LYS A 22 0.22 -5.27 -1.46
C LYS A 22 1.45 -5.09 -2.34
N LEU A 23 2.17 -4.01 -2.12
CA LEU A 23 3.46 -3.74 -2.77
C LEU A 23 4.50 -3.34 -1.74
N ARG A 24 5.77 -3.44 -2.13
CA ARG A 24 6.87 -2.95 -1.30
C ARG A 24 6.97 -1.44 -1.44
N VAL A 25 7.07 -0.75 -0.31
CA VAL A 25 7.09 0.71 -0.25
C VAL A 25 8.34 1.17 0.49
N LYS A 26 9.03 2.15 -0.09
CA LYS A 26 10.12 2.88 0.56
C LYS A 26 9.68 4.31 0.81
N GLY A 27 10.08 4.85 1.96
CA GLY A 27 9.74 6.22 2.36
C GLY A 27 8.72 6.29 3.48
N LYS A 28 8.11 7.46 3.67
CA LYS A 28 7.20 7.73 4.78
C LYS A 28 5.75 7.64 4.32
N PHE A 29 5.02 6.70 4.90
CA PHE A 29 3.58 6.55 4.67
C PHE A 29 2.85 6.25 5.98
N HIS A 30 1.56 6.49 5.97
CA HIS A 30 0.64 6.10 7.01
C HIS A 30 -0.35 5.10 6.43
N GLN A 31 -0.54 3.98 7.12
CA GLN A 31 -1.55 3.00 6.80
C GLN A 31 -2.21 2.64 8.13
N GLY A 32 -3.54 2.72 8.19
CA GLY A 32 -4.30 2.29 9.36
C GLY A 32 -4.20 0.77 9.59
N GLN A 33 -4.93 0.25 10.57
CA GLN A 33 -5.07 -1.20 10.70
C GLN A 33 -5.89 -1.76 9.54
N VAL A 34 -5.32 -2.73 8.84
CA VAL A 34 -5.91 -3.40 7.67
C VAL A 34 -5.71 -4.90 7.81
N GLU A 35 -6.64 -5.69 7.29
CA GLU A 35 -6.64 -7.15 7.47
C GLU A 35 -5.83 -7.87 6.38
N GLY A 36 -5.65 -7.24 5.22
CA GLY A 36 -5.03 -7.85 4.03
C GLY A 36 -3.50 -7.88 4.03
N ILE A 37 -2.85 -7.57 5.15
CA ILE A 37 -1.38 -7.56 5.30
C ILE A 37 -1.02 -7.91 6.74
N THR A 38 0.05 -8.69 6.93
CA THR A 38 0.49 -9.08 8.28
C THR A 38 1.45 -8.05 8.89
N PRO A 39 1.60 -8.02 10.23
CA PRO A 39 2.58 -7.15 10.89
C PRO A 39 4.02 -7.38 10.41
N GLU A 40 4.40 -8.61 10.10
CA GLU A 40 5.73 -8.97 9.60
C GLU A 40 5.98 -8.41 8.19
N GLU A 41 4.94 -8.40 7.35
CA GLU A 41 5.00 -7.81 6.01
C GLU A 41 5.15 -6.29 6.10
N ILE A 42 4.39 -5.64 6.99
CA ILE A 42 4.56 -4.21 7.28
C ILE A 42 6.00 -3.91 7.75
N ALA A 43 6.52 -4.72 8.68
CA ALA A 43 7.89 -4.59 9.17
C ALA A 43 8.94 -4.82 8.06
N SER A 44 8.63 -5.65 7.07
CA SER A 44 9.49 -5.91 5.90
C SER A 44 9.42 -4.80 4.83
N GLY A 45 8.56 -3.80 5.03
CA GLY A 45 8.37 -2.66 4.14
C GLY A 45 7.27 -2.87 3.09
N TYR A 46 6.31 -3.77 3.33
CA TYR A 46 5.13 -3.91 2.47
C TYR A 46 3.98 -3.05 2.99
N ALA A 47 3.15 -2.56 2.06
CA ALA A 47 1.92 -1.84 2.37
C ALA A 47 0.83 -2.14 1.34
N LEU A 48 -0.42 -2.02 1.78
CA LEU A 48 -1.59 -2.01 0.92
C LEU A 48 -1.75 -0.60 0.34
N ILE A 49 -1.26 -0.41 -0.87
CA ILE A 49 -1.25 0.90 -1.56
C ILE A 49 -2.64 1.49 -1.74
N CYS A 50 -3.68 0.66 -1.76
CA CYS A 50 -5.06 1.11 -1.83
C CYS A 50 -5.57 1.76 -0.52
N MET A 51 -4.84 1.58 0.59
CA MET A 51 -5.10 2.17 1.91
C MET A 51 -3.91 2.98 2.45
N ALA A 52 -2.80 3.04 1.72
CA ALA A 52 -1.59 3.75 2.15
C ALA A 52 -1.70 5.24 1.79
N GLU A 53 -1.51 6.10 2.78
CA GLU A 53 -1.43 7.54 2.63
C GLU A 53 0.05 7.99 2.69
N PRO A 54 0.64 8.50 1.60
CA PRO A 54 2.00 9.03 1.66
C PRO A 54 2.07 10.24 2.60
N ARG A 55 3.09 10.28 3.45
CA ARG A 55 3.39 11.39 4.39
C ARG A 55 4.64 12.16 3.99
N GLY A 56 5.06 12.00 2.74
CA GLY A 56 6.25 12.58 2.13
C GLY A 56 6.59 11.79 0.88
N ASP A 57 7.87 11.83 0.49
CA ASP A 57 8.38 11.04 -0.64
C ASP A 57 8.18 9.55 -0.37
N MET A 58 7.52 8.90 -1.32
CA MET A 58 7.14 7.49 -1.25
C MET A 58 7.41 6.85 -2.60
N GLU A 59 8.23 5.81 -2.60
CA GLU A 59 8.52 4.98 -3.76
C GLU A 59 7.83 3.64 -3.60
N VAL A 60 7.22 3.15 -4.69
CA VAL A 60 6.45 1.91 -4.71
C VAL A 60 7.09 1.00 -5.77
N GLU A 61 7.42 -0.22 -5.40
CA GLU A 61 7.93 -1.22 -6.34
C GLU A 61 6.74 -1.99 -6.92
N VAL A 62 6.52 -1.85 -8.24
CA VAL A 62 5.39 -2.43 -8.99
C VAL A 62 5.76 -3.75 -9.62
#